data_AF-A0A6L9QBB5-F1
#
_entry.id   AF-A0A6L9QBB5-F1
#
_cell.length_a   1.000
_cell.length_b   1.000
_cell.length_c   1.000
_cell.angle_alpha   90.00
_cell.angle_beta   90.00
_cell.angle_gamma   90.00
#
_symmetry.space_group_name_H-M   'P 1'
#
loop_
_entity.id
_entity.type
_entity.pdbx_description
1 polymer ?
#
loop_
_entity_poly.entity_id
_entity_poly.type
_entity_poly.pdbx_seq_one_letter_code
_entity_poly.pdbx_strand_id
1 'polypeptide(L)'
;MDDWISPLSGLIGALVGASASFFGSQQVLKRQLQADREAREETERTAVVASLSEALTALLDHAALIPEPHQDKNPAKVPRHARPRYANEQTWNEQWQPLVRSARVAALEVRNTPLRERLTAGLKYLADWRMLEYALHGKIRSWVLTKVVDHLVACVYAWRRGEPSLPAESPEFNDVAKAWRLKQDEYEELDRTEEEDTTEGSPT
;
A
#
# COMPACT_ATOMS: atom_id res chain seq x y z
N MET A 1 -37.05 -34.16 -70.26
CA MET A 1 -35.91 -33.23 -70.24
C MET A 1 -36.40 -31.97 -69.58
N ASP A 2 -35.93 -31.49 -68.44
CA ASP A 2 -35.17 -31.98 -67.30
C ASP A 2 -35.37 -30.85 -66.29
N ASP A 3 -36.11 -31.06 -65.21
CA ASP A 3 -36.36 -29.98 -64.23
C ASP A 3 -36.48 -30.55 -62.80
N TRP A 4 -35.54 -31.41 -62.43
CA TRP A 4 -35.49 -32.03 -61.10
C TRP A 4 -34.30 -31.59 -60.24
N ILE A 5 -33.37 -30.79 -60.77
CA ILE A 5 -32.19 -30.31 -60.04
C ILE A 5 -32.43 -28.88 -59.55
N SER A 6 -33.28 -28.66 -58.55
CA SER A 6 -33.24 -27.43 -57.72
C SER A 6 -34.06 -27.48 -56.42
N PRO A 7 -33.72 -28.39 -55.48
CA PRO A 7 -33.80 -28.01 -54.06
C PRO A 7 -32.45 -28.18 -53.32
N LEU A 8 -31.48 -28.85 -53.92
CA LEU A 8 -30.20 -29.19 -53.29
C LEU A 8 -29.25 -28.00 -53.10
N SER A 9 -29.39 -26.94 -53.90
CA SER A 9 -28.62 -25.71 -53.78
C SER A 9 -29.04 -24.83 -52.59
N GLY A 10 -30.31 -24.85 -52.20
CA GLY A 10 -30.82 -24.10 -51.04
C GLY A 10 -30.41 -24.68 -49.68
N LEU A 11 -30.23 -26.00 -49.62
CA LEU A 11 -29.91 -26.71 -48.38
C LEU A 11 -28.43 -26.53 -47.98
N ILE A 12 -27.53 -26.39 -48.98
CA ILE A 12 -26.10 -26.09 -48.76
C ILE A 12 -25.92 -24.64 -48.30
N GLY A 13 -26.69 -23.68 -48.84
CA GLY A 13 -26.67 -22.28 -48.42
C GLY A 13 -27.11 -22.08 -46.95
N ALA A 14 -28.13 -22.80 -46.49
CA ALA A 14 -28.59 -22.76 -45.10
C ALA A 14 -27.58 -23.36 -44.10
N LEU A 15 -26.84 -24.40 -44.50
CA LEU A 15 -25.81 -25.05 -43.68
C LEU A 15 -24.54 -24.18 -43.52
N VAL A 16 -24.18 -23.40 -44.55
CA VAL A 16 -23.07 -22.44 -44.49
C VAL A 16 -23.45 -21.18 -43.68
N GLY A 17 -24.70 -20.71 -43.78
CA GLY A 17 -25.21 -19.58 -42.96
C GLY A 17 -25.32 -19.89 -41.46
N ALA A 18 -25.68 -21.13 -41.10
CA ALA A 18 -25.74 -21.58 -39.71
C ALA A 18 -24.35 -21.78 -39.07
N SER A 19 -23.37 -22.25 -39.85
CA SER A 19 -21.98 -22.42 -39.38
C SER A 19 -21.25 -21.09 -39.19
N ALA A 20 -21.45 -20.11 -40.08
CA ALA A 20 -20.91 -18.74 -39.89
C ALA A 20 -21.48 -18.04 -38.63
N SER A 21 -22.76 -18.27 -38.33
CA SER A 21 -23.42 -17.73 -37.13
C SER A 21 -22.85 -18.31 -35.83
N PHE A 22 -22.43 -19.57 -35.85
CA PHE A 22 -21.82 -20.22 -34.69
C PHE A 22 -20.43 -19.64 -34.35
N PHE A 23 -19.58 -19.39 -35.36
CA PHE A 23 -18.26 -18.78 -35.14
C PHE A 23 -18.33 -17.29 -34.75
N GLY A 24 -19.28 -16.53 -35.32
CA GLY A 24 -19.53 -15.14 -34.95
C GLY A 24 -20.00 -15.00 -33.50
N SER A 25 -20.92 -15.88 -33.05
CA SER A 25 -21.43 -15.88 -31.68
C SER A 25 -20.35 -16.17 -30.63
N GLN A 26 -19.38 -17.05 -30.92
CA GLN A 26 -18.28 -17.32 -30.00
C GLN A 26 -17.31 -16.14 -29.87
N GLN A 27 -17.05 -15.39 -30.96
CA GLN A 27 -16.21 -14.19 -30.88
C GLN A 27 -16.92 -13.07 -30.11
N VAL A 28 -18.22 -12.88 -30.31
CA VAL A 28 -19.02 -11.90 -29.56
C VAL A 28 -19.08 -12.27 -28.08
N LEU A 29 -19.30 -13.55 -27.75
CA LEU A 29 -19.31 -14.04 -26.37
C LEU A 29 -17.94 -13.86 -25.69
N LYS A 30 -16.84 -14.18 -26.39
CA LYS A 30 -15.48 -13.94 -25.87
C LYS A 30 -15.23 -12.47 -25.60
N ARG A 31 -15.65 -11.57 -26.50
CA ARG A 31 -15.52 -10.12 -26.32
C ARG A 31 -16.39 -9.61 -25.17
N GLN A 32 -17.61 -10.11 -25.01
CA GLN A 32 -18.48 -9.78 -23.88
C GLN A 32 -17.89 -10.25 -22.56
N LEU A 33 -17.38 -11.48 -22.49
CA LEU A 33 -16.71 -12.00 -21.29
C LEU A 33 -15.43 -11.22 -20.96
N GLN A 34 -14.70 -10.74 -21.97
CA GLN A 34 -13.54 -9.87 -21.76
C GLN A 34 -13.97 -8.49 -21.23
N ALA A 35 -14.95 -7.85 -21.87
CA ALA A 35 -15.48 -6.56 -21.43
C ALA A 35 -16.07 -6.63 -20.00
N ASP A 36 -16.78 -7.71 -19.66
CA ASP A 36 -17.32 -7.91 -18.31
C ASP A 36 -16.21 -8.10 -17.27
N ARG A 37 -15.10 -8.76 -17.64
CA ARG A 37 -13.92 -8.90 -16.77
C ARG A 37 -13.25 -7.54 -16.56
N GLU A 38 -13.01 -6.80 -17.64
CA GLU A 38 -12.42 -5.46 -17.59
C GLU A 38 -13.28 -4.49 -16.77
N ALA A 39 -14.61 -4.53 -16.93
CA ALA A 39 -15.55 -3.70 -16.16
C ALA A 39 -15.54 -4.05 -14.66
N ARG A 40 -15.48 -5.35 -14.31
CA ARG A 40 -15.34 -5.78 -12.91
C ARG A 40 -14.01 -5.34 -12.32
N GLU A 41 -12.91 -5.51 -13.05
CA GLU A 41 -11.59 -5.06 -12.61
C GLU A 41 -11.54 -3.54 -12.41
N GLU A 42 -12.14 -2.75 -13.29
CA GLU A 42 -12.19 -1.29 -13.16
C GLU A 42 -13.04 -0.85 -11.97
N THR A 43 -14.16 -1.54 -11.72
CA THR A 43 -15.02 -1.29 -10.56
C THR A 43 -14.28 -1.61 -9.26
N GLU A 44 -13.58 -2.75 -9.20
CA GLU A 44 -12.75 -3.14 -8.06
C GLU A 44 -11.60 -2.13 -7.85
N ARG A 45 -10.89 -1.72 -8.91
CA ARG A 45 -9.84 -0.70 -8.85
C ARG A 45 -10.36 0.62 -8.29
N THR A 46 -11.53 1.06 -8.75
CA THR A 46 -12.14 2.31 -8.30
C THR A 46 -12.52 2.26 -6.82
N ALA A 47 -13.11 1.16 -6.36
CA ALA A 47 -13.47 0.99 -4.95
C ALA A 47 -12.23 0.96 -4.02
N VAL A 48 -11.20 0.22 -4.43
CA VAL A 48 -9.92 0.15 -3.71
C VAL A 48 -9.26 1.53 -3.63
N VAL A 49 -9.19 2.25 -4.75
CA VAL A 49 -8.63 3.60 -4.78
C VAL A 49 -9.42 4.54 -3.88
N ALA A 50 -10.75 4.49 -3.90
CA ALA A 50 -11.57 5.35 -3.05
C ALA A 50 -11.26 5.13 -1.57
N SER A 51 -11.28 3.87 -1.10
CA SER A 51 -10.97 3.53 0.30
C SER A 51 -9.56 3.92 0.73
N LEU A 52 -8.55 3.67 -0.13
CA LEU A 52 -7.16 4.04 0.15
C LEU A 52 -6.93 5.54 0.08
N SER A 53 -7.62 6.26 -0.81
CA SER A 53 -7.45 7.71 -0.94
C SER A 53 -7.90 8.44 0.32
N GLU A 54 -9.05 8.07 0.88
CA GLU A 54 -9.54 8.66 2.12
C GLU A 54 -8.59 8.37 3.30
N ALA A 55 -8.17 7.11 3.45
CA ALA A 55 -7.27 6.70 4.53
C ALA A 55 -5.88 7.36 4.42
N LEU A 56 -5.32 7.45 3.21
CA LEU A 56 -4.01 8.08 2.98
C LEU A 56 -4.07 9.61 3.11
N THR A 57 -5.17 10.25 2.71
CA THR A 57 -5.37 11.69 2.95
C THR A 57 -5.43 11.99 4.44
N ALA A 58 -6.19 11.22 5.22
CA ALA A 58 -6.24 11.38 6.67
C ALA A 58 -4.84 11.19 7.32
N LEU A 59 -4.04 10.25 6.81
CA LEU A 59 -2.65 10.08 7.25
C LEU A 59 -1.76 11.27 6.87
N LEU A 60 -1.88 11.83 5.66
CA LEU A 60 -1.13 13.03 5.26
C LEU A 60 -1.42 14.22 6.19
N ASP A 61 -2.70 14.48 6.42
CA ASP A 61 -3.16 15.60 7.24
C ASP A 61 -2.67 15.45 8.69
N HIS A 62 -2.76 14.23 9.25
CA HIS A 62 -2.32 13.97 10.62
C HIS A 62 -0.79 13.95 10.77
N ALA A 63 -0.06 13.46 9.76
CA ALA A 63 1.40 13.46 9.74
C ALA A 63 1.99 14.88 9.78
N ALA A 64 1.32 15.84 9.14
CA ALA A 64 1.72 17.25 9.17
C ALA A 64 1.63 17.88 10.59
N LEU A 65 0.88 17.25 11.51
CA LEU A 65 0.65 17.74 12.87
C LEU A 65 1.57 17.09 13.92
N ILE A 66 2.51 16.24 13.52
CA ILE A 66 3.39 15.56 14.48
C ILE A 66 4.20 16.59 15.29
N PRO A 67 4.25 16.45 16.64
CA PRO A 67 5.10 17.30 17.45
C PRO A 67 6.58 17.13 17.10
N GLU A 68 7.22 18.22 16.69
CA GLU A 68 8.65 18.24 16.41
C GLU A 68 9.46 18.32 17.72
N PRO A 69 10.58 17.58 17.84
CA PRO A 69 11.48 17.73 18.97
C PRO A 69 12.08 19.14 18.94
N HIS A 70 12.10 19.81 20.08
CA HIS A 70 12.67 21.15 20.18
C HIS A 70 14.17 21.08 19.87
N GLN A 71 14.63 21.71 18.79
CA GLN A 71 16.04 21.82 18.41
C GLN A 71 16.82 22.81 19.30
N ASP A 72 16.48 22.91 20.58
CA ASP A 72 17.26 23.73 21.51
C ASP A 72 18.53 22.97 21.87
N LYS A 73 19.66 23.50 21.38
CA LYS A 73 21.01 22.90 21.44
C LYS A 73 21.59 22.75 22.86
N ASN A 74 20.79 22.84 23.93
CA ASN A 74 21.27 22.71 25.30
C ASN A 74 20.29 21.97 26.23
N PRO A 75 20.46 20.64 26.43
CA PRO A 75 19.58 19.83 27.27
C PRO A 75 19.58 20.25 28.75
N ALA A 76 20.59 20.99 29.22
CA ALA A 76 20.66 21.51 30.59
C ALA A 76 19.71 22.69 30.88
N LYS A 77 19.01 23.23 29.87
CA LYS A 77 18.07 24.35 30.00
C LYS A 77 16.60 23.97 29.78
N VAL A 78 16.27 22.67 29.69
CA VAL A 78 14.88 22.24 29.48
C VAL A 78 14.09 22.39 30.79
N PRO A 79 13.11 23.32 30.88
CA PRO A 79 12.37 23.54 32.12
C PRO A 79 11.47 22.35 32.44
N ARG A 80 11.17 22.14 33.74
CA ARG A 80 10.26 21.11 34.28
C ARG A 80 8.84 21.13 33.65
N HIS A 81 8.50 22.19 32.91
CA HIS A 81 7.26 22.38 32.15
C HIS A 81 7.25 21.66 30.79
N ALA A 82 8.20 20.76 30.50
CA ALA A 82 8.19 19.92 29.28
C ALA A 82 7.19 18.74 29.35
N ARG A 83 6.54 18.49 30.50
CA ARG A 83 5.48 17.46 30.66
C ARG A 83 4.27 17.57 29.71
N PRO A 84 3.80 18.74 29.26
CA PRO A 84 2.78 18.85 28.22
C PRO A 84 3.24 18.31 26.86
N ARG A 85 4.54 18.12 26.61
CA ARG A 85 5.07 17.66 25.30
C ARG A 85 4.85 16.17 25.07
N TYR A 86 5.10 15.33 26.09
CA TYR A 86 4.79 13.90 26.01
C TYR A 86 3.28 13.65 25.95
N ALA A 87 2.49 14.45 26.66
CA ALA A 87 1.03 14.40 26.55
C ALA A 87 0.56 14.70 25.13
N ASN A 88 1.15 15.70 24.46
CA ASN A 88 0.82 16.06 23.08
C ASN A 88 1.27 14.99 22.06
N GLU A 89 2.47 14.41 22.22
CA GLU A 89 2.94 13.32 21.35
C GLU A 89 2.14 12.03 21.55
N GLN A 90 1.80 11.71 22.79
CA GLN A 90 0.97 10.56 23.12
C GLN A 90 -0.45 10.73 22.56
N THR A 91 -1.07 11.89 22.75
CA THR A 91 -2.39 12.19 22.16
C THR A 91 -2.35 12.13 20.64
N TRP A 92 -1.30 12.69 20.03
CA TRP A 92 -1.10 12.59 18.58
C TRP A 92 -0.97 11.13 18.12
N ASN A 93 -0.20 10.31 18.84
CA ASN A 93 -0.02 8.90 18.51
C ASN A 93 -1.30 8.08 18.73
N GLU A 94 -2.10 8.38 19.75
CA GLU A 94 -3.41 7.76 19.99
C GLU A 94 -4.39 8.00 18.84
N GLN A 95 -4.29 9.15 18.16
CA GLN A 95 -5.07 9.46 16.95
C GLN A 95 -4.44 8.86 15.68
N TRP A 96 -3.11 8.79 15.60
CA TRP A 96 -2.37 8.24 14.47
C TRP A 96 -2.58 6.74 14.28
N GLN A 97 -2.51 5.96 15.35
CA GLN A 97 -2.56 4.48 15.28
C GLN A 97 -3.87 3.95 14.66
N PRO A 98 -5.06 4.48 14.99
CA PRO A 98 -6.31 4.13 14.30
C PRO A 98 -6.28 4.43 12.79
N LEU A 99 -5.70 5.57 12.38
CA LEU A 99 -5.58 5.93 10.96
C LEU A 99 -4.70 4.93 10.21
N VAL A 100 -3.53 4.60 10.76
CA VAL A 100 -2.61 3.62 10.17
C VAL A 100 -3.26 2.24 10.11
N ARG A 101 -4.00 1.83 11.15
CA ARG A 101 -4.71 0.55 11.17
C ARG A 101 -5.79 0.47 10.08
N SER A 102 -6.58 1.53 9.92
CA SER A 102 -7.61 1.62 8.87
C SER A 102 -6.99 1.47 7.48
N ALA A 103 -5.91 2.22 7.21
CA ALA A 103 -5.18 2.12 5.95
C ALA A 103 -4.58 0.73 5.71
N ARG A 104 -4.11 0.02 6.76
CA ARG A 104 -3.61 -1.35 6.65
C ARG A 104 -4.69 -2.34 6.27
N VAL A 105 -5.89 -2.20 6.83
CA VAL A 105 -7.03 -3.05 6.45
C VAL A 105 -7.37 -2.84 4.98
N ALA A 106 -7.50 -1.59 4.52
CA ALA A 106 -7.74 -1.28 3.11
C ALA A 106 -6.63 -1.81 2.19
N ALA A 107 -5.36 -1.74 2.61
CA ALA A 107 -4.24 -2.27 1.84
C ALA A 107 -4.31 -3.80 1.65
N LEU A 108 -4.87 -4.56 2.61
CA LEU A 108 -5.00 -6.02 2.50
C LEU A 108 -6.05 -6.44 1.45
N GLU A 109 -7.03 -5.59 1.15
CA GLU A 109 -8.05 -5.84 0.12
C GLU A 109 -7.47 -5.71 -1.31
N VAL A 110 -6.29 -5.10 -1.45
CA VAL A 110 -5.61 -4.94 -2.73
C VAL A 110 -5.16 -6.30 -3.27
N ARG A 111 -5.70 -6.69 -4.43
CA ARG A 111 -5.30 -7.93 -5.12
C ARG A 111 -3.93 -7.86 -5.78
N ASN A 112 -3.53 -6.68 -6.26
CA ASN A 112 -2.21 -6.48 -6.88
C ASN A 112 -1.10 -6.67 -5.84
N THR A 113 -0.35 -7.77 -5.94
CA THR A 113 0.67 -8.15 -4.96
C THR A 113 1.76 -7.09 -4.77
N PRO A 114 2.41 -6.55 -5.84
CA PRO A 114 3.42 -5.52 -5.67
C PRO A 114 2.91 -4.26 -4.93
N LEU A 115 1.69 -3.82 -5.26
CA LEU A 115 1.08 -2.66 -4.60
C LEU A 115 0.78 -2.96 -3.13
N ARG A 116 0.18 -4.13 -2.85
CA ARG A 116 -0.14 -4.56 -1.49
C ARG A 116 1.11 -4.64 -0.63
N GLU A 117 2.20 -5.21 -1.14
CA GLU A 117 3.49 -5.30 -0.44
C GLU A 117 4.05 -3.92 -0.14
N ARG A 118 4.06 -3.02 -1.13
CA ARG A 118 4.56 -1.65 -0.96
C ARG A 118 3.74 -0.86 0.07
N LEU A 119 2.42 -0.95 0.01
CA LEU A 119 1.50 -0.33 0.98
C LEU A 119 1.72 -0.90 2.38
N THR A 120 1.79 -2.22 2.51
CA THR A 120 1.96 -2.89 3.81
C THR A 120 3.30 -2.52 4.44
N ALA A 121 4.38 -2.48 3.66
CA ALA A 121 5.70 -2.07 4.14
C ALA A 121 5.69 -0.62 4.62
N GLY A 122 5.21 0.32 3.80
CA GLY A 122 5.16 1.73 4.18
C GLY A 122 4.28 1.98 5.41
N LEU A 123 3.10 1.37 5.48
CA LEU A 123 2.21 1.48 6.63
C LEU A 123 2.77 0.83 7.89
N LYS A 124 3.62 -0.21 7.76
CA LYS A 124 4.36 -0.77 8.89
C LYS A 124 5.36 0.27 9.43
N TYR A 125 6.15 0.88 8.56
CA TYR A 125 7.10 1.92 8.97
C TYR A 125 6.40 3.10 9.63
N LEU A 126 5.24 3.51 9.13
CA LEU A 126 4.41 4.56 9.71
C LEU A 126 3.81 4.16 11.07
N ALA A 127 3.41 2.90 11.26
CA ALA A 127 2.95 2.40 12.56
C ALA A 127 4.07 2.48 13.61
N ASP A 128 5.27 2.09 13.20
CA ASP A 128 6.47 2.02 14.04
C ASP A 128 7.32 3.29 13.94
N TRP A 129 6.69 4.45 13.72
CA TRP A 129 7.40 5.70 13.44
C TRP A 129 8.44 6.09 14.52
N ARG A 130 8.27 5.61 15.76
CA ARG A 130 9.24 5.80 16.86
C ARG A 130 10.56 5.06 16.63
N MET A 131 10.54 3.95 15.91
CA MET A 131 11.75 3.22 15.49
C MET A 131 12.51 3.95 14.37
N LEU A 132 12.00 5.05 13.85
CA LEU A 132 12.62 5.79 12.76
C LEU A 132 13.64 6.83 13.25
N GLU A 133 14.10 6.75 14.50
CA GLU A 133 15.03 7.72 15.10
C GLU A 133 16.20 8.10 14.17
N TYR A 134 16.79 7.10 13.50
CA TYR A 134 17.89 7.32 12.54
C TYR A 134 17.46 8.04 11.26
N ALA A 135 16.29 7.71 10.70
CA ALA A 135 15.75 8.40 9.52
C ALA A 135 15.26 9.82 9.84
N LEU A 136 14.89 10.05 11.10
CA LEU A 136 14.41 11.33 11.62
C LEU A 136 15.55 12.23 12.14
N HIS A 137 16.79 11.70 12.25
CA HIS A 137 17.91 12.45 12.80
C HIS A 137 18.28 13.65 11.91
N GLY A 138 18.20 14.85 12.48
CA GLY A 138 18.47 16.11 11.77
C GLY A 138 17.42 16.48 10.70
N LYS A 139 16.34 15.70 10.56
CA LYS A 139 15.23 15.95 9.64
C LYS A 139 13.98 16.36 10.40
N ILE A 140 13.08 17.06 9.71
CA ILE A 140 11.77 17.44 10.22
C ILE A 140 10.88 16.20 10.16
N ARG A 141 10.30 15.77 11.29
CA ARG A 141 9.52 14.53 11.39
C ARG A 141 8.30 14.54 10.47
N SER A 142 7.56 15.64 10.50
CA SER A 142 6.39 15.85 9.64
C SER A 142 6.75 15.67 8.18
N TRP A 143 7.88 16.25 7.74
CA TRP A 143 8.34 16.14 6.36
C TRP A 143 8.64 14.69 5.97
N VAL A 144 9.35 13.92 6.80
CA VAL A 144 9.68 12.51 6.51
C VAL A 144 8.40 11.66 6.42
N LEU A 145 7.51 11.78 7.40
CA LEU A 145 6.26 11.00 7.42
C LEU A 145 5.36 11.34 6.23
N THR A 146 5.18 12.63 5.93
CA THR A 146 4.42 13.08 4.76
C THR A 146 5.02 12.54 3.47
N LYS A 147 6.35 12.50 3.32
CA LYS A 147 7.01 11.94 2.12
C LYS A 147 6.80 10.45 1.94
N VAL A 148 6.76 9.69 3.04
CA VAL A 148 6.40 8.26 2.98
C VAL A 148 4.96 8.09 2.52
N VAL A 149 4.01 8.87 3.07
CA VAL A 149 2.60 8.79 2.67
C VAL A 149 2.40 9.26 1.22
N ASP A 150 3.07 10.34 0.79
CA ASP A 150 3.10 10.81 -0.61
C ASP A 150 3.51 9.68 -1.57
N HIS A 151 4.53 8.91 -1.20
CA HIS A 151 5.00 7.77 -2.01
C HIS A 151 3.95 6.66 -2.11
N LEU A 152 3.25 6.36 -1.01
CA LEU A 152 2.14 5.39 -1.03
C LEU A 152 1.00 5.87 -1.93
N VAL A 153 0.63 7.15 -1.86
CA VAL A 153 -0.34 7.78 -2.76
C VAL A 153 0.11 7.64 -4.20
N ALA A 154 1.37 7.97 -4.51
CA ALA A 154 1.91 7.84 -5.87
C ALA A 154 1.78 6.40 -6.40
N CYS A 155 2.05 5.39 -5.57
CA CYS A 155 1.91 3.99 -5.92
C CYS A 155 0.46 3.59 -6.22
N VAL A 156 -0.51 4.00 -5.39
CA VAL A 156 -1.94 3.73 -5.61
C VAL A 156 -2.43 4.34 -6.92
N TYR A 157 -2.05 5.59 -7.19
CA TYR A 157 -2.49 6.27 -8.41
C TYR A 157 -1.76 5.80 -9.67
N ALA A 158 -0.50 5.36 -9.58
CA ALA A 158 0.19 4.71 -10.70
C ALA A 158 -0.52 3.40 -11.09
N TRP A 159 -0.87 2.58 -10.10
CA TRP A 159 -1.66 1.37 -10.34
C TRP A 159 -3.04 1.68 -10.93
N ARG A 160 -3.74 2.70 -10.41
CA ARG A 160 -5.03 3.16 -10.96
C ARG A 160 -4.92 3.53 -12.44
N ARG A 161 -3.86 4.24 -12.83
CA ARG A 161 -3.61 4.65 -14.23
C ARG A 161 -3.23 3.48 -15.14
N GLY A 162 -3.07 2.27 -14.60
CA GLY A 162 -2.64 1.10 -15.36
C GLY A 162 -1.18 1.17 -15.77
N GLU A 163 -0.33 1.86 -15.00
CA GLU A 163 1.10 1.91 -15.28
C GLU A 163 1.73 0.52 -15.18
N PRO A 164 2.72 0.20 -16.04
CA PRO A 164 3.30 -1.14 -16.11
C PRO A 164 4.11 -1.52 -14.87
N SER A 165 4.56 -0.53 -14.10
CA SER A 165 5.34 -0.71 -12.88
C SER A 165 4.99 0.36 -11.87
N LEU A 166 5.14 0.03 -10.58
CA LEU A 166 5.02 1.03 -9.52
C LEU A 166 6.20 2.02 -9.56
N PRO A 167 6.00 3.25 -9.06
CA PRO A 167 7.07 4.21 -8.87
C PRO A 167 8.23 3.61 -8.07
N ALA A 168 9.45 3.98 -8.47
CA ALA A 168 10.65 3.72 -7.70
C ALA A 168 10.51 4.33 -6.30
N GLU A 169 11.10 3.66 -5.31
CA GLU A 169 11.03 4.11 -3.91
C GLU A 169 11.66 5.49 -3.76
N SER A 170 10.95 6.41 -3.10
CA SER A 170 11.51 7.73 -2.82
C SER A 170 12.74 7.61 -1.90
N PRO A 171 13.66 8.59 -1.92
CA PRO A 171 14.78 8.61 -0.99
C PRO A 171 14.33 8.48 0.48
N GLU A 172 13.25 9.16 0.86
CA GLU A 172 12.71 9.12 2.22
C GLU A 172 12.12 7.75 2.57
N PHE A 173 11.45 7.10 1.61
CA PHE A 173 10.94 5.75 1.81
C PHE A 173 12.08 4.75 2.04
N ASN A 174 13.16 4.86 1.25
CA ASN A 174 14.36 4.04 1.41
C ASN A 174 15.08 4.31 2.74
N ASP A 175 15.23 5.58 3.12
CA ASP A 175 15.87 5.98 4.37
C ASP A 175 15.10 5.44 5.58
N VAL A 176 13.76 5.55 5.54
CA VAL A 176 12.87 5.01 6.56
C VAL A 176 12.95 3.49 6.62
N ALA A 177 12.95 2.80 5.48
CA ALA A 177 13.11 1.35 5.43
C ALA A 177 14.46 0.90 6.02
N LYS A 178 15.55 1.60 5.73
CA LYS A 178 16.88 1.32 6.28
C LYS A 178 16.93 1.57 7.79
N ALA A 179 16.41 2.70 8.26
CA ALA A 179 16.38 3.02 9.68
C ALA A 179 15.54 2.01 10.48
N TRP A 180 14.38 1.61 9.94
CA TRP A 180 13.52 0.63 10.55
C TRP A 180 14.22 -0.74 10.67
N ARG A 181 14.90 -1.20 9.61
CA ARG A 181 15.70 -2.44 9.65
C ARG A 181 16.84 -2.37 10.66
N LEU A 182 17.60 -1.28 10.66
CA LEU A 182 18.70 -1.10 11.61
C LEU A 182 18.22 -1.16 13.06
N LYS A 183 17.08 -0.53 13.38
CA LYS A 183 16.49 -0.63 14.71
C LYS A 183 15.97 -2.02 15.04
N GLN A 184 15.41 -2.73 14.07
CA GLN A 184 14.99 -4.11 14.29
C GLN A 184 16.20 -5.00 14.62
N ASP A 185 17.30 -4.87 13.87
CA ASP A 185 18.53 -5.61 14.10
C ASP A 185 19.11 -5.31 15.50
N GLU A 186 19.08 -4.05 15.94
CA GLU A 186 19.49 -3.65 17.30
C GLU A 186 18.63 -4.31 18.39
N TYR A 187 17.31 -4.37 18.22
CA TYR A 187 16.43 -5.04 19.19
C TYR A 187 16.70 -6.55 19.25
N GLU A 188 16.89 -7.19 18.09
CA GLU A 188 17.18 -8.62 18.02
C GLU A 188 18.54 -8.99 18.64
N GLU A 189 19.53 -8.08 18.58
CA GLU A 189 20.82 -8.26 19.23
C GLU A 189 20.74 -8.09 20.76
N LEU A 190 19.94 -7.12 21.22
CA LEU A 190 19.68 -6.93 22.65
C LEU A 190 18.95 -8.14 23.26
N ASP A 191 17.91 -8.64 22.60
CA ASP A 191 17.16 -9.83 23.06
C ASP A 191 18.09 -11.06 23.17
N ARG A 192 18.98 -11.27 22.20
CA ARG A 192 19.96 -12.37 22.24
C ARG A 192 20.94 -12.24 23.41
N THR A 193 21.41 -11.02 23.68
CA THR A 193 22.34 -10.75 24.78
C THR A 193 21.68 -11.00 26.14
N GLU A 194 20.39 -10.65 26.30
CA GLU A 194 19.62 -10.91 27.52
C GLU A 194 19.37 -12.41 27.75
N GLU A 195 19.12 -13.19 26.68
CA GLU A 195 18.97 -14.65 26.74
C GLU A 195 20.29 -15.37 27.12
N GLU A 196 21.43 -14.88 26.61
CA GLU A 196 22.76 -15.40 26.95
C GLU A 196 23.13 -15.10 28.42
N ASP A 197 22.86 -13.88 28.92
CA ASP A 197 23.11 -13.50 30.33
C ASP A 197 22.22 -14.30 31.32
N THR A 198 20.98 -14.63 30.95
CA THR A 198 20.10 -15.44 31.81
C THR A 198 20.46 -16.93 31.82
N THR A 199 21.15 -17.43 30.79
CA THR A 199 21.60 -18.83 30.74
C THR A 199 22.96 -19.04 31.40
N GLU A 200 23.86 -18.05 31.42
CA GLU A 200 25.12 -18.11 32.20
C GLU A 200 24.95 -17.79 33.70
N GLY A 201 23.86 -17.12 34.08
CA GLY A 201 23.54 -16.72 35.46
C GLY A 201 22.82 -17.76 36.34
N SER A 202 22.65 -19.02 35.89
CA SER A 202 22.13 -20.10 36.74
C SER A 202 23.28 -20.89 37.39
N PRO A 203 23.73 -20.53 38.61
CA PRO A 203 24.64 -21.39 39.36
C PRO A 203 23.90 -22.67 39.77
N THR A 204 24.51 -23.80 39.44
CA THR A 204 24.12 -25.13 39.95
C THR A 204 24.56 -25.31 41.39
#